data_AF-A0A8S8ZIB4-F1
#
_entry.id   AF-A0A8S8ZIB4-F1
#
_cell.length_a   1.000
_cell.length_b   1.000
_cell.length_c   1.000
_cell.angle_alpha   90.00
_cell.angle_beta   90.00
_cell.angle_gamma   90.00
#
_symmetry.space_group_name_H-M   'P 1'
#
loop_
_entity.id
_entity.type
_entity.pdbx_description
1 polymer ?
#
loop_
_entity_poly.entity_id
_entity_poly.type
_entity_poly.pdbx_seq_one_letter_code
_entity_poly.pdbx_strand_id
1 'polypeptide(L)'
;MGPGSTPRPALVVDHDGLANHGTSANVAFDIFVDPNAANARSEKTAATEIMIWVGRFGHAEPLGFDANMKKTCFTQTVGDAEFVLYQGHNDRGTNVLSWVATSNHTTFAAEVSPLLQYLWRNGLVSAGSHVGLVSFGSEAYHSDGIVTFSASEFDMHLVTGAAPNLAVGDLPAECSRAASTNPPQWLLSSASITAVVSATLLYLIS
;
A
#
# COMPACT_ATOMS: atom_id res chain seq x y z
N MET A 1 7.95 -29.26 -14.61
CA MET A 1 6.49 -29.07 -14.63
C MET A 1 6.00 -29.29 -16.06
N GLY A 2 5.09 -30.24 -16.29
CA GLY A 2 4.57 -30.56 -17.63
C GLY A 2 3.35 -29.71 -18.02
N PRO A 3 3.09 -29.47 -19.31
CA PRO A 3 1.92 -28.72 -19.77
C PRO A 3 0.62 -29.50 -19.48
N GLY A 4 -0.35 -28.86 -18.82
CA GLY A 4 -1.68 -29.42 -18.56
C GLY A 4 -2.05 -29.62 -17.08
N SER A 5 -1.19 -29.30 -16.13
CA SER A 5 -1.58 -29.23 -14.72
C SER A 5 -2.35 -27.92 -14.48
N THR A 6 -3.67 -27.99 -14.29
CA THR A 6 -4.44 -26.94 -13.62
C THR A 6 -4.25 -27.09 -12.12
N PRO A 7 -3.42 -26.25 -11.47
CA PRO A 7 -3.23 -26.33 -10.03
C PRO A 7 -4.57 -26.02 -9.35
N ARG A 8 -4.97 -26.85 -8.38
CA ARG A 8 -6.15 -26.57 -7.56
C ARG A 8 -5.78 -25.44 -6.59
N PRO A 9 -6.48 -24.29 -6.58
CA PRO A 9 -6.17 -23.20 -5.67
C PRO A 9 -6.26 -23.66 -4.21
N ALA A 10 -5.26 -23.36 -3.37
CA ALA A 10 -5.43 -23.52 -1.93
C ALA A 10 -6.16 -22.28 -1.42
N LEU A 11 -7.31 -22.49 -0.77
CA LEU A 11 -8.21 -21.45 -0.26
C LEU A 11 -7.68 -20.73 1.00
N VAL A 12 -6.50 -21.13 1.49
CA VAL A 12 -5.93 -20.69 2.78
C VAL A 12 -4.43 -20.51 2.63
N VAL A 13 -3.87 -19.54 3.36
CA VAL A 13 -2.43 -19.33 3.47
C VAL A 13 -1.77 -20.51 4.18
N ASP A 14 -0.73 -21.09 3.58
CA ASP A 14 0.10 -22.11 4.22
C ASP A 14 1.15 -21.45 5.14
N HIS A 15 0.72 -21.05 6.34
CA HIS A 15 1.61 -20.40 7.31
C HIS A 15 2.80 -21.27 7.72
N ASP A 16 2.59 -22.58 7.86
CA ASP A 16 3.63 -23.51 8.27
C ASP A 16 4.67 -23.69 7.15
N GLY A 17 4.22 -23.85 5.90
CA GLY A 17 5.10 -23.92 4.74
C GLY A 17 5.92 -22.63 4.56
N LEU A 18 5.28 -21.47 4.67
CA LEU A 18 5.99 -20.18 4.61
C LEU A 18 7.05 -20.05 5.71
N ALA A 19 6.72 -20.45 6.94
CA ALA A 19 7.64 -20.40 8.08
C ALA A 19 8.80 -21.40 7.92
N ASN A 20 8.52 -22.64 7.49
CA ASN A 20 9.53 -23.68 7.27
C ASN A 20 10.56 -23.31 6.21
N HIS A 21 10.17 -22.47 5.23
CA HIS A 21 11.05 -21.96 4.19
C HIS A 21 11.62 -20.56 4.49
N GLY A 22 11.46 -20.05 5.72
CA GLY A 22 11.97 -18.74 6.10
C GLY A 22 11.41 -17.60 5.23
N THR A 23 10.21 -17.77 4.66
CA THR A 23 9.73 -16.89 3.60
C THR A 23 9.51 -15.48 4.12
N SER A 24 10.11 -14.50 3.43
CA SER A 24 9.95 -13.08 3.67
C SER A 24 9.37 -12.43 2.42
N ALA A 25 8.13 -11.94 2.52
CA ALA A 25 7.44 -11.31 1.40
C ALA A 25 6.33 -10.38 1.88
N ASN A 26 5.92 -9.43 1.03
CA ASN A 26 4.70 -8.66 1.22
C ASN A 26 3.66 -9.00 0.14
N VAL A 27 2.46 -8.47 0.31
CA VAL A 27 1.45 -8.35 -0.74
C VAL A 27 0.90 -6.93 -0.69
N ALA A 28 1.07 -6.20 -1.79
CA ALA A 28 0.90 -4.76 -1.81
C ALA A 28 0.27 -4.25 -3.11
N PHE A 29 -0.40 -3.11 -2.98
CA PHE A 29 -0.66 -2.19 -4.08
C PHE A 29 0.42 -1.13 -4.10
N ASP A 30 1.01 -0.85 -5.26
CA ASP A 30 1.95 0.26 -5.42
C ASP A 30 1.32 1.32 -6.32
N ILE A 31 1.30 2.54 -5.83
CA ILE A 31 0.65 3.69 -6.46
C ILE A 31 1.72 4.77 -6.65
N PHE A 32 2.08 5.02 -7.91
CA PHE A 32 3.10 6.00 -8.25
C PHE A 32 2.48 7.36 -8.52
N VAL A 33 2.98 8.38 -7.82
CA VAL A 33 2.44 9.74 -7.87
C VAL A 33 3.52 10.79 -8.12
N ASP A 34 3.17 11.78 -8.94
CA ASP A 34 4.09 12.87 -9.30
C ASP A 34 3.32 14.12 -9.78
N PRO A 35 3.77 15.35 -9.46
CA PRO A 35 3.22 16.58 -10.06
C PRO A 35 3.28 16.63 -11.58
N ASN A 36 4.17 15.86 -12.21
CA ASN A 36 4.24 15.64 -13.64
C ASN A 36 3.57 14.30 -14.00
N ALA A 37 2.48 14.38 -14.76
CA ALA A 37 1.70 13.19 -15.16
C ALA A 37 2.50 12.15 -15.97
N ALA A 38 3.56 12.54 -16.71
CA ALA A 38 4.40 11.60 -17.43
C ALA A 38 5.31 10.81 -16.48
N ASN A 39 5.86 11.49 -15.47
CA ASN A 39 6.70 10.85 -14.45
C ASN A 39 5.91 9.88 -13.58
N ALA A 40 4.66 10.22 -13.23
CA ALA A 40 3.77 9.40 -12.40
C ALA A 40 3.49 8.01 -13.00
N ARG A 41 3.67 7.83 -14.31
CA ARG A 41 3.44 6.55 -15.02
C ARG A 41 4.65 5.61 -15.00
N SER A 42 5.68 5.90 -14.22
CA SER A 42 6.90 5.11 -14.18
C SER A 42 7.47 5.01 -12.75
N GLU A 43 7.70 3.77 -12.34
CA GLU A 43 8.31 3.38 -11.05
C GLU A 43 9.71 3.97 -10.83
N LYS A 44 10.36 4.41 -11.93
CA LYS A 44 11.72 4.97 -11.91
C LYS A 44 11.74 6.48 -11.77
N THR A 45 10.68 7.16 -12.18
CA THR A 45 10.66 8.61 -12.35
C THR A 45 9.66 9.32 -11.47
N ALA A 46 8.67 8.60 -10.94
CA ALA A 46 7.72 9.17 -9.99
C ALA A 46 8.45 9.67 -8.73
N ALA A 47 8.09 10.85 -8.27
CA ALA A 47 8.63 11.46 -7.06
C ALA A 47 8.30 10.66 -5.79
N THR A 48 7.11 10.04 -5.76
CA THR A 48 6.63 9.29 -4.60
C THR A 48 5.96 7.99 -5.03
N GLU A 49 6.25 6.94 -4.27
CA GLU A 49 5.58 5.64 -4.30
C GLU A 49 4.75 5.50 -3.02
N ILE A 50 3.46 5.20 -3.18
CA ILE A 50 2.54 4.92 -2.08
C ILE A 50 2.23 3.44 -2.13
N MET A 51 2.60 2.71 -1.08
CA MET A 51 2.31 1.29 -0.97
C MET A 51 1.16 1.05 0.01
N ILE A 52 0.27 0.12 -0.31
CA ILE A 52 -0.78 -0.37 0.61
C ILE A 52 -0.56 -1.88 0.77
N TRP A 53 0.10 -2.28 1.85
CA TRP A 53 0.40 -3.67 2.16
C TRP A 53 -0.80 -4.30 2.87
N VAL A 54 -1.43 -5.25 2.20
CA VAL A 54 -2.53 -6.07 2.75
C VAL A 54 -2.03 -7.41 3.30
N GLY A 55 -0.79 -7.77 3.02
CA GLY A 55 -0.13 -8.95 3.58
C GLY A 55 1.36 -8.71 3.86
N ARG A 56 1.83 -9.29 4.96
CA ARG A 56 3.22 -9.28 5.42
C ARG A 56 3.57 -10.67 5.98
N PHE A 57 4.59 -11.30 5.42
CA PHE A 57 5.04 -12.64 5.78
C PHE A 57 6.52 -12.60 6.17
N GLY A 58 6.85 -13.35 7.23
CA GLY A 58 8.20 -13.40 7.78
C GLY A 58 8.71 -12.03 8.21
N HIS A 59 9.92 -11.69 7.76
CA HIS A 59 10.65 -10.49 8.15
C HIS A 59 10.58 -9.37 7.10
N ALA A 60 9.55 -9.37 6.24
CA ALA A 60 9.34 -8.27 5.29
C ALA A 60 9.11 -6.98 6.09
N GLU A 61 9.77 -5.88 5.73
CA GLU A 61 9.73 -4.62 6.47
C GLU A 61 9.56 -3.46 5.49
N PRO A 62 8.62 -2.52 5.73
CA PRO A 62 8.47 -1.36 4.86
C PRO A 62 9.69 -0.44 4.99
N LEU A 63 9.92 0.38 3.97
CA LEU A 63 10.96 1.42 4.07
C LEU A 63 10.63 2.40 5.20
N GLY A 64 11.66 2.74 5.98
CA GLY A 64 11.50 3.52 7.21
C GLY A 64 11.20 2.67 8.46
N PHE A 65 11.12 1.36 8.32
CA PHE A 65 11.15 0.45 9.47
C PHE A 65 12.56 0.44 10.08
N ASP A 66 12.67 0.83 11.36
CA ASP A 66 13.91 0.70 12.13
C ASP A 66 13.60 0.24 13.57
N ALA A 67 14.63 -0.24 14.28
CA ALA A 67 14.53 -0.71 15.67
C ALA A 67 14.05 0.37 16.66
N ASN A 68 14.04 1.64 16.24
CA ASN A 68 13.54 2.78 17.02
C ASN A 68 12.08 3.13 16.68
N MET A 69 11.42 2.34 15.83
CA MET A 69 10.03 2.50 15.45
C MET A 69 9.74 3.91 14.90
N LYS A 70 10.38 4.31 13.80
CA LYS A 70 9.79 5.33 12.90
C LYS A 70 8.53 4.82 12.18
N LYS A 71 7.71 3.99 12.85
CA LYS A 71 6.28 3.97 12.58
C LYS A 71 5.83 5.41 12.74
N THR A 72 5.20 5.97 11.72
CA THR A 72 4.40 7.14 12.04
C THR A 72 3.29 6.64 12.95
N CYS A 73 2.89 7.40 13.97
CA CYS A 73 1.80 6.95 14.85
C CYS A 73 0.42 7.03 14.19
N PHE A 74 0.39 7.11 12.85
CA PHE A 74 -0.81 7.36 12.10
C PHE A 74 -1.40 6.01 11.73
N THR A 75 -2.54 5.73 12.34
CA THR A 75 -3.40 4.63 11.96
C THR A 75 -4.58 5.15 11.15
N GLN A 76 -5.02 4.35 10.18
CA GLN A 76 -6.26 4.61 9.46
C GLN A 76 -6.93 3.28 9.16
N THR A 77 -8.19 3.17 9.54
CA THR A 77 -9.03 2.02 9.18
C THR A 77 -9.74 2.29 7.85
N VAL A 78 -9.69 1.33 6.93
CA VAL A 78 -10.51 1.30 5.71
C VAL A 78 -11.08 -0.11 5.54
N GLY A 79 -12.39 -0.22 5.35
CA GLY A 79 -13.07 -1.52 5.41
C GLY A 79 -12.93 -2.17 6.79
N ASP A 80 -12.41 -3.40 6.81
CA ASP A 80 -12.12 -4.20 8.01
C ASP A 80 -10.63 -4.19 8.40
N ALA A 81 -9.79 -3.45 7.67
CA ALA A 81 -8.35 -3.42 7.86
C ALA A 81 -7.90 -2.10 8.51
N GLU A 82 -7.13 -2.21 9.59
CA GLU A 82 -6.40 -1.07 10.18
C GLU A 82 -4.99 -1.02 9.60
N PHE A 83 -4.57 0.15 9.12
CA PHE A 83 -3.25 0.37 8.54
C PHE A 83 -2.41 1.31 9.39
N VAL A 84 -1.11 1.06 9.44
CA VAL A 84 -0.10 1.95 10.03
C VAL A 84 0.76 2.53 8.91
N LEU A 85 0.99 3.85 8.91
CA LEU A 85 1.86 4.49 7.91
C LEU A 85 3.35 4.45 8.31
N TYR A 86 4.18 4.09 7.34
CA TYR A 86 5.64 4.15 7.39
C TYR A 86 6.16 5.06 6.27
N GLN A 87 7.28 5.73 6.52
CA GLN A 87 7.89 6.63 5.56
C GLN A 87 9.39 6.38 5.46
N GLY A 88 9.86 6.18 4.23
CA GLY A 88 11.28 6.03 3.92
C GLY A 88 11.63 6.55 2.53
N HIS A 89 12.83 6.19 2.08
CA HIS A 89 13.28 6.42 0.72
C HIS A 89 13.92 5.15 0.20
N ASN A 90 13.74 4.85 -1.08
CA ASN A 90 14.46 3.75 -1.72
C ASN A 90 15.86 4.22 -2.18
N ASP A 91 16.68 3.30 -2.71
CA ASP A 91 18.05 3.58 -3.15
C ASP A 91 18.14 4.61 -4.29
N ARG A 92 17.02 4.91 -4.97
CA ARG A 92 16.93 5.93 -6.02
C ARG A 92 16.59 7.32 -5.46
N GLY A 93 16.34 7.43 -4.16
CA GLY A 93 15.90 8.66 -3.51
C GLY A 93 14.41 8.96 -3.70
N THR A 94 13.62 8.03 -4.26
CA THR A 94 12.16 8.17 -4.33
C THR A 94 11.58 8.08 -2.92
N ASN A 95 10.64 8.98 -2.59
CA ASN A 95 9.90 8.91 -1.33
C ASN A 95 8.99 7.69 -1.34
N VAL A 96 9.02 6.88 -0.28
CA VAL A 96 8.13 5.71 -0.15
C VAL A 96 7.26 5.87 1.09
N LEU A 97 5.95 5.78 0.89
CA LEU A 97 4.92 5.91 1.93
C LEU A 97 4.12 4.62 1.97
N SER A 98 4.35 3.79 2.99
CA SER A 98 3.76 2.44 3.08
C SER A 98 2.69 2.40 4.17
N TRP A 99 1.43 2.21 3.79
CA TRP A 99 0.35 1.82 4.68
C TRP A 99 0.39 0.31 4.87
N VAL A 100 0.67 -0.16 6.08
CA VAL A 100 0.80 -1.60 6.36
C VAL A 100 -0.34 -2.05 7.26
N ALA A 101 -1.12 -3.01 6.78
CA ALA A 101 -2.20 -3.61 7.56
C ALA A 101 -1.66 -4.27 8.84
N THR A 102 -2.38 -4.13 9.95
CA THR A 102 -1.99 -4.72 11.25
C THR A 102 -2.17 -6.24 11.29
N SER A 103 -2.89 -6.81 10.30
CA SER A 103 -3.06 -8.25 10.10
C SER A 103 -3.05 -8.60 8.60
N ASN A 104 -2.83 -9.88 8.27
CA ASN A 104 -2.83 -10.34 6.88
C ASN A 104 -4.25 -10.56 6.36
N HIS A 105 -4.56 -9.98 5.21
CA HIS A 105 -5.84 -10.12 4.53
C HIS A 105 -5.66 -10.96 3.26
N THR A 106 -6.37 -12.09 3.20
CA THR A 106 -6.48 -12.90 1.97
C THR A 106 -7.59 -12.41 1.05
N THR A 107 -8.49 -11.59 1.57
CA THR A 107 -9.49 -10.86 0.80
C THR A 107 -9.46 -9.43 1.26
N PHE A 108 -9.36 -8.50 0.32
CA PHE A 108 -9.45 -7.08 0.61
C PHE A 108 -10.44 -6.47 -0.37
N ALA A 109 -11.37 -5.65 0.11
CA ALA A 109 -12.34 -4.92 -0.70
C ALA A 109 -12.71 -3.63 0.04
N ALA A 110 -12.02 -2.53 -0.27
CA ALA A 110 -12.23 -1.28 0.44
C ALA A 110 -12.04 -0.06 -0.46
N GLU A 111 -12.67 1.03 -0.07
CA GLU A 111 -12.41 2.37 -0.60
C GLU A 111 -11.17 2.94 0.10
N VAL A 112 -10.06 3.08 -0.64
CA VAL A 112 -8.75 3.42 -0.07
C VAL A 112 -8.44 4.92 -0.09
N SER A 113 -9.34 5.77 -0.56
CA SER A 113 -9.11 7.22 -0.58
C SER A 113 -8.83 7.84 0.80
N PRO A 114 -9.30 7.35 1.96
CA PRO A 114 -8.86 7.89 3.25
C PRO A 114 -7.35 7.81 3.43
N LEU A 115 -6.73 6.72 2.98
CA LEU A 115 -5.28 6.52 3.04
C LEU A 115 -4.56 7.56 2.15
N LEU A 116 -5.06 7.80 0.94
CA LEU A 116 -4.47 8.78 0.02
C LEU A 116 -4.73 10.23 0.47
N GLN A 117 -5.93 10.50 0.98
CA GLN A 117 -6.33 11.80 1.49
C GLN A 117 -5.50 12.22 2.68
N TYR A 118 -5.19 11.28 3.57
CA TYR A 118 -4.28 11.54 4.67
C TYR A 118 -2.95 12.12 4.18
N LEU A 119 -2.36 11.53 3.14
CA LEU A 119 -1.04 11.93 2.66
C LEU A 119 -1.01 13.37 2.15
N TRP A 120 -1.95 13.76 1.29
CA TRP A 120 -1.93 15.12 0.74
C TRP A 120 -2.45 16.18 1.71
N ARG A 121 -3.42 15.85 2.58
CA ARG A 121 -3.92 16.78 3.61
C ARG A 121 -2.86 17.11 4.66
N ASN A 122 -1.90 16.20 4.86
CA ASN A 122 -0.77 16.40 5.78
C ASN A 122 0.53 16.81 5.06
N GLY A 123 0.47 17.13 3.77
CA GLY A 123 1.63 17.62 3.01
C GLY A 123 2.74 16.58 2.76
N LEU A 124 2.44 15.29 2.94
CA LEU A 124 3.35 14.18 2.60
C LEU A 124 3.38 13.92 1.09
N VAL A 125 2.28 14.26 0.41
CA VAL A 125 2.14 14.24 -1.06
C VAL A 125 1.58 15.60 -1.48
N SER A 126 2.06 16.14 -2.61
CA SER A 126 1.49 17.39 -3.14
C SER A 126 0.04 17.18 -3.57
N ALA A 127 -0.86 18.09 -3.18
CA ALA A 127 -2.25 18.08 -3.64
C ALA A 127 -2.40 18.30 -5.16
N GLY A 128 -1.34 18.75 -5.84
CA GLY A 128 -1.27 18.86 -7.30
C GLY A 128 -0.64 17.63 -7.99
N SER A 129 -0.34 16.55 -7.25
CA SER A 129 0.20 15.33 -7.84
C SER A 129 -0.84 14.56 -8.65
N HIS A 130 -0.38 13.93 -9.72
CA HIS A 130 -1.14 12.95 -10.49
C HIS A 130 -0.86 11.55 -9.96
N VAL A 131 -1.89 10.71 -9.88
CA VAL A 131 -1.72 9.25 -9.80
C VAL A 131 -1.52 8.72 -11.21
N GLY A 132 -0.46 7.95 -11.43
CA GLY A 132 -0.12 7.41 -12.75
C GLY A 132 -0.24 5.89 -12.80
N LEU A 133 0.83 5.20 -12.41
CA LEU A 133 0.87 3.73 -12.41
C LEU A 133 0.29 3.19 -11.10
N VAL A 134 -0.58 2.19 -11.21
CA VAL A 134 -1.07 1.38 -10.08
C VAL A 134 -0.80 -0.08 -10.38
N SER A 135 -0.07 -0.76 -9.49
CA SER A 135 0.23 -2.19 -9.56
C SER A 135 -0.30 -2.91 -8.32
N PHE A 136 -0.49 -4.22 -8.45
CA PHE A 136 -0.79 -5.11 -7.34
C PHE A 136 0.01 -6.40 -7.50
N GLY A 137 0.61 -6.87 -6.42
CA GLY A 137 1.41 -8.08 -6.44
C GLY A 137 2.06 -8.40 -5.11
N SER A 138 3.18 -9.10 -5.18
CA SER A 138 4.00 -9.50 -4.04
C SER A 138 5.46 -9.17 -4.33
N GLU A 139 6.14 -8.58 -3.35
CA GLU A 139 7.59 -8.49 -3.32
C GLU A 139 8.14 -9.64 -2.50
N ALA A 140 8.91 -10.53 -3.14
CA ALA A 140 9.57 -11.65 -2.48
C ALA A 140 11.02 -11.27 -2.15
N TYR A 141 11.33 -11.20 -0.86
CA TYR A 141 12.67 -10.86 -0.37
C TYR A 141 13.53 -12.11 -0.13
N HIS A 142 12.92 -13.19 0.37
CA HIS A 142 13.63 -14.42 0.67
C HIS A 142 12.68 -15.63 0.74
N SER A 143 13.18 -16.80 0.33
CA SER A 143 12.62 -18.12 0.66
C SER A 143 13.67 -19.19 0.36
N ASP A 144 13.75 -20.22 1.21
CA ASP A 144 14.55 -21.42 0.97
C ASP A 144 13.83 -22.45 0.07
N GLY A 145 12.57 -22.18 -0.28
CA GLY A 145 11.71 -23.06 -1.07
C GLY A 145 11.00 -22.34 -2.21
N ILE A 146 10.21 -23.10 -2.98
CA ILE A 146 9.32 -22.54 -3.99
C ILE A 146 8.05 -22.07 -3.30
N VAL A 147 7.78 -20.77 -3.39
CA VAL A 147 6.54 -20.16 -2.92
C VAL A 147 5.77 -19.63 -4.12
N THR A 148 4.48 -19.93 -4.19
CA THR A 148 3.61 -19.40 -5.23
C THR A 148 2.65 -18.39 -4.62
N PHE A 149 2.74 -17.16 -5.10
CA PHE A 149 1.71 -16.14 -4.96
C PHE A 149 0.68 -16.31 -6.08
N SER A 150 -0.61 -16.27 -5.76
CA SER A 150 -1.66 -16.16 -6.77
C SER A 150 -2.75 -15.19 -6.35
N ALA A 151 -3.23 -14.40 -7.29
CA ALA A 151 -4.31 -13.45 -7.10
C ALA A 151 -5.45 -13.76 -8.05
N SER A 152 -6.68 -13.55 -7.59
CA SER A 152 -7.92 -13.77 -8.32
C SER A 152 -8.94 -12.68 -7.96
N GLU A 153 -9.98 -12.55 -8.77
CA GLU A 153 -11.09 -11.62 -8.52
C GLU A 153 -10.61 -10.18 -8.30
N PHE A 154 -9.69 -9.74 -9.15
CA PHE A 154 -9.13 -8.40 -9.10
C PHE A 154 -10.06 -7.40 -9.78
N ASP A 155 -10.44 -6.34 -9.06
CA ASP A 155 -11.14 -5.19 -9.61
C ASP A 155 -10.64 -3.87 -8.98
N MET A 156 -10.63 -2.81 -9.79
CA MET A 156 -10.31 -1.46 -9.34
C MET A 156 -11.27 -0.46 -9.97
N HIS A 157 -12.04 0.22 -9.12
CA HIS A 157 -12.93 1.30 -9.55
C HIS A 157 -12.32 2.67 -9.21
N LEU A 158 -11.94 3.39 -10.26
CA LEU A 158 -11.36 4.73 -10.16
C LEU A 158 -12.44 5.80 -10.40
N VAL A 159 -12.69 6.65 -9.41
CA VAL A 159 -13.57 7.82 -9.55
C VAL A 159 -12.73 9.09 -9.45
N THR A 160 -12.91 9.98 -10.42
CA THR A 160 -12.32 11.32 -10.42
C THR A 160 -13.34 12.35 -9.97
N GLY A 161 -12.90 13.35 -9.19
CA GLY A 161 -13.77 14.43 -8.75
C GLY A 161 -13.31 15.08 -7.46
N ALA A 162 -14.23 15.76 -6.78
CA ALA A 162 -13.98 16.23 -5.43
C ALA A 162 -13.82 15.03 -4.50
N ALA A 163 -12.81 15.06 -3.62
CA ALA A 163 -12.60 14.00 -2.65
C ALA A 163 -13.85 13.86 -1.77
N PRO A 164 -14.36 12.64 -1.53
CA PRO A 164 -15.40 12.45 -0.55
C PRO A 164 -14.90 12.94 0.82
N ASN A 165 -15.75 13.64 1.57
CA ASN A 165 -15.42 14.10 2.91
C ASN A 165 -15.46 12.91 3.87
N LEU A 166 -14.35 12.18 3.93
CA LEU A 166 -14.19 11.00 4.78
C LEU A 166 -13.53 11.40 6.09
N ALA A 167 -14.00 10.79 7.18
CA ALA A 167 -13.37 10.92 8.48
C ALA A 167 -11.97 10.31 8.38
N VAL A 168 -10.96 11.17 8.50
CA VAL A 168 -9.59 10.75 8.70
C VAL A 168 -9.45 10.49 10.20
N GLY A 169 -8.85 9.37 10.60
CA GLY A 169 -8.65 9.02 12.00
C GLY A 169 -7.98 10.16 12.79
N ASP A 170 -8.40 10.35 14.04
CA ASP A 170 -7.81 11.35 14.91
C ASP A 170 -6.33 11.03 15.17
N LEU A 171 -5.50 12.08 15.18
CA LEU A 171 -4.09 11.93 15.53
C LEU A 171 -3.96 11.59 17.03
N PRO A 172 -3.22 10.54 17.41
CA PRO A 172 -2.84 10.37 18.81
C PRO A 172 -2.08 11.60 19.32
N ALA A 173 -2.45 12.10 20.50
CA ALA A 173 -1.91 13.36 21.06
C ALA A 173 -0.37 13.37 21.21
N GLU A 174 0.22 12.18 21.33
CA GLU A 174 1.66 11.95 21.45
C GLU A 174 2.44 12.07 20.13
N CYS A 175 1.73 12.21 18.99
CA CYS A 175 2.31 12.20 17.66
C CYS A 175 2.11 13.52 16.94
N SER A 176 2.26 14.60 17.73
CA SER A 176 2.02 15.99 17.35
C SER A 176 2.44 16.28 15.91
N ARG A 177 1.50 16.92 15.19
CA ARG A 177 1.59 17.34 13.78
C ARG A 177 3.03 17.66 13.41
N ALA A 178 3.58 16.98 12.42
CA ALA A 178 4.62 17.61 11.60
C ALA A 178 4.04 18.98 11.22
N ALA A 179 4.65 20.05 11.72
CA ALA A 179 4.09 21.38 11.70
C ALA A 179 3.93 21.86 10.26
N SER A 180 2.80 21.54 9.62
CA SER A 180 2.31 22.29 8.47
C SER A 180 1.77 23.60 9.02
N THR A 181 2.61 24.62 9.00
CA THR A 181 2.19 26.01 9.14
C THR A 181 1.35 26.35 7.91
N ASN A 182 0.03 26.33 8.14
CA ASN A 182 -1.05 26.75 7.25
C ASN A 182 -1.41 25.78 6.10
N PRO A 183 -2.63 25.21 6.08
CA PRO A 183 -3.16 24.64 4.86
C PRO A 183 -3.31 25.78 3.83
N PRO A 184 -2.73 25.68 2.63
CA PRO A 184 -2.85 26.74 1.65
C PRO A 184 -4.30 26.86 1.15
N GLN A 185 -4.83 28.08 1.13
CA GLN A 185 -6.24 28.43 0.92
C GLN A 185 -6.79 28.19 -0.52
N TRP A 186 -6.12 27.42 -1.38
CA TRP A 186 -6.57 27.17 -2.77
C TRP A 186 -7.39 25.87 -2.95
N LEU A 187 -8.02 25.40 -1.86
CA LEU A 187 -8.75 24.13 -1.70
C LEU A 187 -10.02 23.92 -2.56
N LEU A 188 -10.21 24.64 -3.68
CA LEU A 188 -11.42 24.55 -4.50
C LEU A 188 -11.23 23.95 -5.90
N SER A 189 -10.04 23.48 -6.26
CA SER A 189 -9.88 22.64 -7.46
C SER A 189 -8.69 21.68 -7.36
N SER A 190 -8.84 20.62 -6.58
CA SER A 190 -7.98 19.44 -6.72
C SER A 190 -8.85 18.25 -7.08
N ALA A 191 -8.57 17.66 -8.25
CA ALA A 191 -9.11 16.37 -8.61
C ALA A 191 -8.45 15.34 -7.68
N SER A 192 -9.24 14.76 -6.78
CA SER A 192 -8.81 13.68 -5.92
C SER A 192 -9.35 12.37 -6.46
N ILE A 193 -8.62 11.30 -6.17
CA ILE A 193 -8.88 9.96 -6.67
C ILE A 193 -9.51 9.11 -5.57
N THR A 194 -10.67 8.55 -5.87
CA THR A 194 -11.30 7.49 -5.09
C THR A 194 -10.97 6.17 -5.78
N ALA A 195 -10.40 5.23 -5.03
CA ALA A 195 -10.09 3.89 -5.54
C ALA A 195 -10.77 2.88 -4.63
N VAL A 196 -11.71 2.11 -5.19
CA VAL A 196 -12.15 0.86 -4.56
C VAL A 196 -11.28 -0.24 -5.11
N VAL A 197 -10.60 -0.97 -4.24
CA VAL A 197 -9.65 -2.00 -4.62
C VAL A 197 -10.11 -3.30 -4.02
N SER A 198 -10.32 -4.31 -4.87
CA SER A 198 -10.64 -5.67 -4.44
C SER A 198 -9.64 -6.69 -4.97
N ALA A 199 -9.15 -7.57 -4.09
CA ALA A 199 -8.32 -8.71 -4.46
C ALA A 199 -8.56 -9.90 -3.53
N THR A 200 -8.70 -11.09 -4.13
CA THR A 200 -8.71 -12.38 -3.43
C THR A 200 -7.39 -13.10 -3.69
N LEU A 201 -6.69 -13.41 -2.61
CA LEU A 201 -5.35 -13.96 -2.59
C LEU A 201 -5.39 -15.47 -2.29
N LEU A 202 -4.74 -16.24 -3.13
CA LEU A 202 -4.62 -17.70 -3.04
C LEU A 202 -3.13 -18.04 -3.02
N TYR A 203 -2.69 -18.93 -2.13
CA TYR A 203 -1.30 -19.37 -2.08
C TYR A 203 -1.16 -20.80 -2.61
N LEU A 204 -0.02 -21.14 -3.21
CA LEU A 204 0.32 -22.50 -3.62
C LEU A 204 1.74 -22.80 -3.12
N ILE A 205 1.94 -23.95 -2.49
CA ILE A 205 3.26 -24.55 -2.31
C ILE A 205 3.15 -25.98 -2.83
N SER A 206 4.15 -26.39 -3.62
CA SER A 206 4.35 -27.75 -4.11
C SER A 206 5.52 -28.38 -3.39
#